data_AF-A0A9E2ENF5-F1
#
_entry.id   AF-A0A9E2ENF5-F1
#
_cell.length_a   1.000
_cell.length_b   1.000
_cell.length_c   1.000
_cell.angle_alpha   90.00
_cell.angle_beta   90.00
_cell.angle_gamma   90.00
#
_symmetry.space_group_name_H-M   'P 1'
#
loop_
_entity.id
_entity.type
_entity.pdbx_description
1 polymer ?
#
loop_
_entity_poly.entity_id
_entity_poly.type
_entity_poly.pdbx_seq_one_letter_code
_entity_poly.pdbx_strand_id
1 'polypeptide(L)'
;ATLRAWIDDGAAETATDIPSEPPSASGDTWNETIAAFFDPTCTGCHGTSGGLDLSSYAAALAGGSLGPGVVPGDAEASVIVRVMEAGGHPQQLSAEDLATLRAWIDGGAAETAAPTEPPAAAGEMWAESIGAFFDPTCTACHGDTAQLSGLRLTSFEDALAGGSLGPGVVPGDADGSVIVQVMEAGGHPQQLSAEDLAALRAWIEAGVP
;
A
#
# COMPACT_ATOMS: atom_id res chain seq x y z
N ALA A 1 1.32 64.92 9.55
CA ALA A 1 2.15 63.81 9.07
C ALA A 1 1.28 62.57 9.10
N THR A 2 0.89 62.09 7.92
CA THR A 2 -0.25 61.17 7.77
C THR A 2 0.00 60.31 6.55
N LEU A 3 0.16 58.99 6.78
CA LEU A 3 -0.16 57.79 5.98
C LEU A 3 0.00 57.76 4.44
N ARG A 4 0.47 58.84 3.81
CA ARG A 4 0.58 59.03 2.36
C ARG A 4 2.03 59.04 1.87
N ALA A 5 2.96 58.55 2.70
CA ALA A 5 4.39 58.46 2.43
C ALA A 5 4.92 57.01 2.50
N TRP A 6 4.04 56.00 2.45
CA TRP A 6 4.40 54.59 2.52
C TRP A 6 4.01 53.79 1.26
N ILE A 7 3.52 54.47 0.20
CA ILE A 7 3.02 53.84 -1.04
C ILE A 7 3.95 54.10 -2.26
N ASP A 8 4.95 54.98 -2.17
CA ASP A 8 5.75 55.41 -3.34
C ASP A 8 7.25 55.02 -3.30
N ASP A 9 7.63 53.90 -2.68
CA ASP A 9 8.96 53.33 -2.95
C ASP A 9 8.91 51.80 -2.96
N GLY A 10 8.91 51.24 -4.16
CA GLY A 10 8.85 49.81 -4.39
C GLY A 10 10.11 49.11 -3.89
N ALA A 11 9.93 48.11 -3.02
CA ALA A 11 10.86 47.02 -2.84
C ALA A 11 10.07 45.72 -2.93
N ALA A 12 10.34 44.98 -4.01
CA ALA A 12 9.84 43.65 -4.24
C ALA A 12 10.36 42.70 -3.17
N GLU A 13 9.51 41.78 -2.70
CA GLU A 13 9.93 40.43 -2.33
C GLU A 13 8.75 39.50 -2.71
N THR A 14 9.06 38.57 -3.59
CA THR A 14 8.21 37.45 -4.01
C THR A 14 7.93 36.52 -2.83
N ALA A 15 6.66 36.24 -2.55
CA ALA A 15 6.26 35.11 -1.71
C ALA A 15 5.07 34.41 -2.37
N THR A 16 5.44 33.53 -3.30
CA THR A 16 4.98 32.14 -3.49
C THR A 16 3.55 31.80 -3.04
N ASP A 17 2.75 31.43 -4.04
CA ASP A 17 1.59 30.55 -3.95
C ASP A 17 1.79 29.43 -2.92
N ILE A 18 0.85 29.28 -2.00
CA ILE A 18 0.68 28.04 -1.23
C ILE A 18 -0.60 27.38 -1.74
N PRO A 19 -0.51 26.13 -2.21
CA PRO A 19 -1.53 25.15 -1.89
C PRO A 19 -0.89 24.06 -1.01
N SER A 20 -1.42 23.89 0.20
CA SER A 20 -1.09 22.76 1.06
C SER A 20 -2.40 22.02 1.34
N GLU A 21 -2.75 21.14 0.41
CA GLU A 21 -3.64 20.02 0.66
C GLU A 21 -2.77 18.85 1.14
N PRO A 22 -3.13 18.11 2.21
CA PRO A 22 -2.37 16.93 2.63
C PRO A 22 -2.31 15.91 1.48
N PRO A 23 -1.22 15.14 1.34
CA PRO A 23 -1.12 14.16 0.26
C PRO A 23 -2.22 13.11 0.41
N SER A 24 -3.09 13.05 -0.60
CA SER A 24 -4.05 11.97 -0.80
C SER A 24 -3.29 10.67 -1.07
N ALA A 25 -3.57 9.64 -0.28
CA ALA A 25 -2.99 8.30 -0.33
C ALA A 25 -3.37 7.48 -1.58
N SER A 26 -3.49 8.12 -2.74
CA SER A 26 -3.94 7.48 -3.99
C SER A 26 -2.93 7.62 -5.14
N GLY A 27 -1.67 7.97 -4.86
CA GLY A 27 -0.65 8.16 -5.89
C GLY A 27 0.80 7.86 -5.50
N ASP A 28 1.06 7.39 -4.27
CA ASP A 28 2.43 7.06 -3.86
C ASP A 28 2.64 5.57 -4.01
N THR A 29 3.15 5.14 -5.16
CA THR A 29 3.49 3.74 -5.42
C THR A 29 4.99 3.53 -5.26
N TRP A 30 5.44 2.27 -5.17
CA TRP A 30 6.88 1.98 -5.19
C TRP A 30 7.56 2.62 -6.40
N ASN A 31 7.01 2.39 -7.59
CA ASN A 31 7.62 2.81 -8.85
C ASN A 31 7.55 4.32 -9.12
N GLU A 32 6.60 5.03 -8.50
CA GLU A 32 6.41 6.46 -8.76
C GLU A 32 7.03 7.35 -7.68
N THR A 33 6.84 7.00 -6.41
CA THR A 33 7.24 7.87 -5.28
C THR A 33 8.24 7.20 -4.36
N ILE A 34 7.94 5.99 -3.88
CA ILE A 34 8.61 5.45 -2.70
C ILE A 34 10.05 4.99 -3.00
N ALA A 35 10.32 4.42 -4.16
CA ALA A 35 11.69 4.04 -4.54
C ALA A 35 12.64 5.25 -4.56
N ALA A 36 12.13 6.42 -4.95
CA ALA A 36 12.92 7.66 -5.00
C ALA A 36 13.30 8.19 -3.60
N PHE A 37 12.60 7.77 -2.54
CA PHE A 37 13.01 8.11 -1.17
C PHE A 37 14.32 7.43 -0.79
N PHE A 38 14.58 6.25 -1.35
CA PHE A 38 15.71 5.41 -0.97
C PHE A 38 16.92 5.59 -1.88
N ASP A 39 16.73 6.02 -3.13
CA ASP A 39 17.81 6.22 -4.10
C ASP A 39 18.36 7.66 -4.09
N PRO A 40 19.69 7.89 -4.11
CA PRO A 40 20.79 6.96 -3.86
C PRO A 40 21.15 6.83 -2.37
N THR A 41 20.47 7.59 -1.50
CA THR A 41 20.97 7.87 -0.16
C THR A 41 20.89 6.65 0.76
N CYS A 42 19.82 5.88 0.67
CA CYS A 42 19.61 4.69 1.49
C CYS A 42 20.21 3.46 0.80
N THR A 43 20.06 3.33 -0.53
CA THR A 43 20.59 2.20 -1.32
C THR A 43 22.12 2.12 -1.28
N GLY A 44 22.81 3.24 -1.05
CA GLY A 44 24.27 3.26 -0.88
C GLY A 44 24.79 2.39 0.28
N CYS A 45 23.98 2.16 1.31
CA CYS A 45 24.28 1.19 2.37
C CYS A 45 23.33 -0.02 2.31
N HIS A 46 22.03 0.22 2.20
CA HIS A 46 20.96 -0.79 2.16
C HIS A 46 20.64 -1.23 0.73
N GLY A 47 21.66 -1.65 -0.02
CA GLY A 47 21.51 -2.29 -1.34
C GLY A 47 22.44 -3.51 -1.52
N THR A 48 23.50 -3.59 -0.72
CA THR A 48 24.38 -4.76 -0.61
C THR A 48 24.89 -4.99 0.81
N SER A 49 24.57 -4.09 1.75
CA SER A 49 25.06 -4.09 3.13
C SER A 49 23.97 -3.55 4.07
N GLY A 50 24.26 -3.30 5.35
CA GLY A 50 23.28 -2.69 6.27
C GLY A 50 22.18 -3.62 6.79
N GLY A 51 22.06 -4.84 6.27
CA GLY A 51 21.16 -5.87 6.78
C GLY A 51 19.72 -5.75 6.27
N LEU A 52 19.48 -4.87 5.29
CA LEU A 52 18.26 -4.70 4.52
C LEU A 52 18.65 -4.33 3.08
N ASP A 53 17.85 -4.72 2.09
CA ASP A 53 18.04 -4.35 0.69
C ASP A 53 16.81 -3.56 0.20
N LEU A 54 17.03 -2.31 -0.19
CA LEU A 54 16.05 -1.35 -0.68
C LEU A 54 16.21 -1.08 -2.18
N SER A 55 17.01 -1.87 -2.88
CA SER A 55 17.27 -1.69 -4.32
C SER A 55 16.11 -2.13 -5.21
N SER A 56 15.15 -2.87 -4.66
CA SER A 56 13.94 -3.30 -5.35
C SER A 56 12.79 -3.49 -4.37
N TYR A 57 11.57 -3.43 -4.90
CA TYR A 57 10.34 -3.65 -4.14
C TYR A 57 10.37 -5.01 -3.41
N ALA A 58 10.61 -6.09 -4.16
CA ALA A 58 10.68 -7.45 -3.60
C ALA A 58 11.72 -7.59 -2.49
N ALA A 59 12.88 -6.93 -2.62
CA ALA A 59 13.92 -6.97 -1.59
C ALA A 59 13.51 -6.19 -0.33
N ALA A 60 12.84 -5.04 -0.50
CA ALA A 60 12.34 -4.23 0.60
C ALA A 60 11.26 -4.99 1.41
N LEU A 61 10.39 -5.76 0.74
CA LEU A 61 9.42 -6.64 1.41
C LEU A 61 10.11 -7.78 2.16
N ALA A 62 11.00 -8.51 1.48
CA ALA A 62 11.70 -9.66 2.03
C ALA A 62 12.43 -9.34 3.35
N GLY A 63 12.97 -8.13 3.46
CA GLY A 63 13.62 -7.69 4.69
C GLY A 63 14.98 -8.34 4.93
N GLY A 64 15.34 -8.51 6.20
CA GLY A 64 16.62 -9.09 6.55
C GLY A 64 16.68 -9.59 7.98
N SER A 65 17.84 -9.44 8.62
CA SER A 65 18.12 -10.07 9.93
C SER A 65 17.23 -9.59 11.09
N LEU A 66 16.51 -8.48 10.91
CA LEU A 66 15.60 -7.90 11.90
C LEU A 66 14.12 -8.17 11.60
N GLY A 67 13.83 -9.01 10.59
CA GLY A 67 12.49 -9.31 10.10
C GLY A 67 12.18 -8.67 8.75
N PRO A 68 10.91 -8.70 8.31
CA PRO A 68 10.45 -8.11 7.06
C PRO A 68 10.75 -6.61 7.02
N GLY A 69 11.21 -6.11 5.87
CA GLY A 69 11.57 -4.70 5.73
C GLY A 69 10.32 -3.82 5.68
N VAL A 70 9.39 -4.24 4.81
CA VAL A 70 8.04 -3.70 4.65
C VAL A 70 7.04 -4.85 4.82
N VAL A 71 6.01 -4.61 5.63
CA VAL A 71 4.85 -5.48 5.80
C VAL A 71 3.65 -4.71 5.26
N PRO A 72 3.17 -5.04 4.05
CA PRO A 72 1.97 -4.41 3.49
C PRO A 72 0.80 -4.44 4.49
N GLY A 73 0.14 -3.29 4.67
CA GLY A 73 -0.98 -3.12 5.61
C GLY A 73 -0.58 -2.98 7.09
N ASP A 74 0.72 -3.06 7.43
CA ASP A 74 1.19 -2.97 8.82
C ASP A 74 2.53 -2.21 8.91
N ALA A 75 2.44 -0.87 8.94
CA ALA A 75 3.61 -0.02 9.15
C ALA A 75 4.30 -0.28 10.49
N GLU A 76 3.59 -0.76 11.50
CA GLU A 76 4.11 -0.98 12.85
C GLU A 76 4.95 -2.26 12.93
N ALA A 77 4.62 -3.28 12.14
CA ALA A 77 5.41 -4.49 11.97
C ALA A 77 6.65 -4.26 11.08
N SER A 78 6.58 -3.30 10.15
CA SER A 78 7.63 -2.99 9.19
C SER A 78 8.94 -2.52 9.86
N VAL A 79 10.05 -3.22 9.62
CA VAL A 79 11.36 -2.87 10.22
C VAL A 79 11.77 -1.45 9.85
N ILE A 80 11.54 -1.01 8.61
CA ILE A 80 12.00 0.29 8.14
C ILE A 80 11.37 1.44 8.94
N VAL A 81 10.07 1.33 9.24
CA VAL A 81 9.34 2.32 10.06
C VAL A 81 9.85 2.29 11.49
N ARG A 82 9.91 1.10 12.12
CA ARG A 82 10.37 0.98 13.51
C ARG A 82 11.78 1.53 13.73
N VAL A 83 12.69 1.27 12.79
CA VAL A 83 14.08 1.76 12.87
C VAL A 83 14.12 3.28 12.74
N MET A 84 13.37 3.86 11.79
CA MET A 84 13.33 5.30 11.63
C MET A 84 12.63 5.97 12.83
N GLU A 85 11.57 5.41 13.38
CA GLU A 85 10.89 6.00 14.54
C GLU A 85 11.72 5.95 15.83
N ALA A 86 12.45 4.86 16.04
CA ALA A 86 13.37 4.74 17.17
C ALA A 86 14.48 5.81 17.11
N GLY A 87 14.83 6.27 15.90
CA GLY A 87 15.85 7.27 15.66
C GLY A 87 17.27 6.73 15.90
N GLY A 88 18.26 7.58 15.65
CA GLY A 88 19.68 7.21 15.76
C GLY A 88 20.23 6.42 14.56
N HIS A 89 19.43 6.25 13.50
CA HIS A 89 19.92 5.77 12.21
C HIS A 89 20.82 6.84 11.55
N PRO A 90 21.93 6.47 10.89
CA PRO A 90 22.87 7.44 10.31
C PRO A 90 22.25 8.39 9.28
N GLN A 91 21.18 7.94 8.62
CA GLN A 91 20.38 8.76 7.73
C GLN A 91 18.92 8.72 8.14
N GLN A 92 18.43 9.82 8.70
CA GLN A 92 17.09 9.87 9.27
C GLN A 92 16.11 10.47 8.25
N LEU A 93 14.96 9.82 8.05
CA LEU A 93 13.86 10.41 7.29
C LEU A 93 13.32 11.65 8.01
N SER A 94 12.84 12.62 7.25
CA SER A 94 12.03 13.69 7.83
C SER A 94 10.73 13.10 8.41
N ALA A 95 10.11 13.83 9.34
CA ALA A 95 8.83 13.40 9.90
C ALA A 95 7.73 13.30 8.82
N GLU A 96 7.82 14.13 7.78
CA GLU A 96 6.90 14.13 6.65
C GLU A 96 7.12 12.91 5.76
N ASP A 97 8.36 12.64 5.35
CA ASP A 97 8.68 11.47 4.52
C ASP A 97 8.37 10.16 5.24
N LEU A 98 8.62 10.11 6.56
CA LEU A 98 8.27 8.95 7.38
C LEU A 98 6.74 8.77 7.47
N ALA A 99 5.97 9.85 7.57
CA ALA A 99 4.52 9.78 7.55
C ALA A 99 3.99 9.29 6.19
N THR A 100 4.56 9.76 5.09
CA THR A 100 4.24 9.29 3.73
C THR A 100 4.57 7.81 3.58
N LEU A 101 5.76 7.38 4.02
CA LEU A 101 6.15 5.98 3.99
C LEU A 101 5.19 5.10 4.81
N ARG A 102 4.81 5.54 6.01
CA ARG A 102 3.82 4.82 6.85
C ARG A 102 2.47 4.71 6.13
N ALA A 103 1.96 5.81 5.58
CA ALA A 103 0.68 5.82 4.89
C ALA A 103 0.67 4.89 3.66
N TRP A 104 1.75 4.87 2.88
CA TRP A 104 1.89 3.92 1.77
C TRP A 104 1.89 2.46 2.26
N ILE A 105 2.62 2.15 3.34
CA ILE A 105 2.66 0.79 3.89
C ILE A 105 1.29 0.38 4.43
N ASP A 106 0.65 1.21 5.25
CA ASP A 106 -0.69 0.96 5.81
C ASP A 106 -1.75 0.86 4.68
N GLY A 107 -1.52 1.51 3.55
CA GLY A 107 -2.31 1.42 2.32
C GLY A 107 -2.09 0.17 1.47
N GLY A 108 -1.27 -0.78 1.93
CA GLY A 108 -1.01 -2.04 1.22
C GLY A 108 0.30 -2.06 0.43
N ALA A 109 1.14 -1.03 0.57
CA ALA A 109 2.48 -0.96 -0.03
C ALA A 109 2.51 -1.19 -1.55
N ALA A 110 1.55 -0.67 -2.30
CA ALA A 110 1.41 -0.95 -3.73
C ALA A 110 2.70 -0.68 -4.54
N GLU A 111 3.11 -1.66 -5.36
CA GLU A 111 4.30 -1.52 -6.23
C GLU A 111 4.04 -0.57 -7.40
N THR A 112 2.84 -0.64 -7.97
CA THR A 112 2.40 0.15 -9.14
C THR A 112 1.08 0.83 -8.86
N ALA A 113 0.76 1.86 -9.66
CA ALA A 113 -0.53 2.51 -9.58
C ALA A 113 -1.64 1.50 -9.90
N ALA A 114 -2.65 1.43 -9.04
CA ALA A 114 -3.85 0.69 -9.34
C ALA A 114 -4.45 1.21 -10.66
N PRO A 115 -5.06 0.33 -11.49
CA PRO A 115 -5.80 0.76 -12.66
C PRO A 115 -6.82 1.84 -12.26
N THR A 116 -6.83 2.95 -12.97
CA THR A 116 -7.57 4.17 -12.58
C THR A 116 -9.09 4.05 -12.57
N GLU A 117 -9.65 2.91 -12.98
CA GLU A 117 -11.04 2.53 -12.75
C GLU A 117 -11.15 1.02 -12.98
N PRO A 118 -11.84 0.24 -12.13
CA PRO A 118 -12.25 -1.09 -12.52
C PRO A 118 -13.14 -0.94 -13.75
N PRO A 119 -12.94 -1.71 -14.84
CA PRO A 119 -13.85 -1.64 -15.96
C PRO A 119 -15.27 -1.88 -15.44
N ALA A 120 -16.26 -1.09 -15.88
CA ALA A 120 -17.65 -1.27 -15.45
C ALA A 120 -18.19 -2.71 -15.69
N ALA A 121 -17.51 -3.48 -16.56
CA ALA A 121 -17.71 -4.90 -16.77
C ALA A 121 -17.25 -5.81 -15.62
N ALA A 122 -16.37 -5.37 -14.71
CA ALA A 122 -15.83 -6.19 -13.62
C ALA A 122 -16.90 -6.62 -12.61
N GLY A 123 -17.93 -5.80 -12.37
CA GLY A 123 -19.07 -6.19 -11.53
C GLY A 123 -19.96 -7.26 -12.17
N GLU A 124 -20.17 -7.18 -13.49
CA GLU A 124 -20.90 -8.19 -14.27
C GLU A 124 -20.08 -9.48 -14.39
N MET A 125 -18.77 -9.35 -14.67
CA MET A 125 -17.82 -10.46 -14.70
C MET A 125 -17.71 -11.12 -13.32
N TRP A 126 -17.74 -10.40 -12.20
CA TRP A 126 -17.69 -11.01 -10.86
C TRP A 126 -18.82 -12.02 -10.62
N ALA A 127 -20.06 -11.64 -10.95
CA ALA A 127 -21.23 -12.51 -10.81
C ALA A 127 -21.16 -13.73 -11.75
N GLU A 128 -20.51 -13.59 -12.92
CA GLU A 128 -20.36 -14.63 -13.93
C GLU A 128 -19.03 -15.40 -13.85
N SER A 129 -18.10 -15.01 -12.94
CA SER A 129 -16.74 -15.56 -12.82
C SER A 129 -16.37 -15.93 -11.37
N ILE A 130 -15.30 -15.34 -10.81
CA ILE A 130 -14.68 -15.69 -9.53
C ILE A 130 -15.63 -15.50 -8.34
N GLY A 131 -16.74 -14.78 -8.46
CA GLY A 131 -17.73 -14.66 -7.38
C GLY A 131 -18.25 -16.03 -6.91
N ALA A 132 -18.40 -16.99 -7.83
CA ALA A 132 -18.76 -18.37 -7.51
C ALA A 132 -17.63 -19.17 -6.82
N PHE A 133 -16.38 -18.72 -6.91
CA PHE A 133 -15.28 -19.31 -6.15
C PHE A 133 -15.36 -18.92 -4.67
N PHE A 134 -15.80 -17.69 -4.38
CA PHE A 134 -15.94 -17.22 -2.99
C PHE A 134 -17.24 -17.70 -2.32
N ASP A 135 -18.29 -18.00 -3.09
CA ASP A 135 -19.56 -18.49 -2.57
C ASP A 135 -19.65 -20.03 -2.58
N PRO A 136 -20.17 -20.70 -1.54
CA PRO A 136 -20.56 -20.21 -0.22
C PRO A 136 -19.45 -20.28 0.84
N THR A 137 -18.30 -20.85 0.49
CA THR A 137 -17.27 -21.25 1.47
C THR A 137 -16.63 -20.03 2.14
N CYS A 138 -16.32 -18.99 1.38
CA CYS A 138 -15.68 -17.79 1.91
C CYS A 138 -16.74 -16.84 2.48
N THR A 139 -17.89 -16.70 1.80
CA THR A 139 -19.01 -15.83 2.23
C THR A 139 -19.69 -16.29 3.53
N ALA A 140 -19.55 -17.57 3.92
CA ALA A 140 -20.02 -18.05 5.22
C ALA A 140 -19.42 -17.29 6.42
N CYS A 141 -18.16 -16.84 6.29
CA CYS A 141 -17.44 -16.08 7.33
C CYS A 141 -17.15 -14.63 6.91
N HIS A 142 -16.89 -14.39 5.63
CA HIS A 142 -16.59 -13.08 5.04
C HIS A 142 -17.75 -12.61 4.16
N GLY A 143 -18.99 -12.84 4.59
CA GLY A 143 -20.19 -12.29 3.98
C GLY A 143 -21.00 -11.51 5.00
N ASP A 144 -22.19 -11.05 4.62
CA ASP A 144 -22.97 -10.04 5.34
C ASP A 144 -23.28 -10.37 6.81
N THR A 145 -23.25 -11.66 7.19
CA THR A 145 -23.63 -12.08 8.54
C THR A 145 -22.45 -12.07 9.51
N ALA A 146 -21.35 -12.74 9.17
CA ALA A 146 -20.22 -12.94 10.10
C ALA A 146 -19.15 -11.84 9.99
N GLN A 147 -18.85 -11.37 8.76
CA GLN A 147 -17.89 -10.30 8.44
C GLN A 147 -16.59 -10.39 9.27
N LEU A 148 -15.99 -11.58 9.36
CA LEU A 148 -14.76 -11.75 10.13
C LEU A 148 -13.66 -10.84 9.59
N SER A 149 -12.96 -10.17 10.52
CA SER A 149 -11.97 -9.13 10.21
C SER A 149 -12.51 -7.99 9.34
N GLY A 150 -13.84 -7.77 9.33
CA GLY A 150 -14.49 -6.73 8.53
C GLY A 150 -14.49 -6.99 7.01
N LEU A 151 -13.89 -8.08 6.53
CA LEU A 151 -13.83 -8.41 5.11
C LEU A 151 -15.18 -8.93 4.63
N ARG A 152 -15.62 -8.44 3.47
CA ARG A 152 -16.81 -8.91 2.75
C ARG A 152 -16.43 -9.33 1.33
N LEU A 153 -16.92 -10.50 0.91
CA LEU A 153 -16.67 -11.12 -0.40
C LEU A 153 -17.99 -11.39 -1.13
N THR A 154 -19.04 -10.66 -0.76
CA THR A 154 -20.39 -10.76 -1.34
C THR A 154 -20.54 -10.02 -2.67
N SER A 155 -19.65 -9.07 -2.94
CA SER A 155 -19.60 -8.33 -4.19
C SER A 155 -18.15 -7.97 -4.53
N PHE A 156 -17.92 -7.60 -5.78
CA PHE A 156 -16.63 -7.10 -6.22
C PHE A 156 -16.23 -5.82 -5.48
N GLU A 157 -17.16 -4.89 -5.28
CA GLU A 157 -16.93 -3.65 -4.52
C GLU A 157 -16.51 -3.95 -3.08
N ASP A 158 -17.19 -4.89 -2.41
CA ASP A 158 -16.84 -5.33 -1.06
C ASP A 158 -15.44 -5.97 -1.02
N ALA A 159 -15.10 -6.78 -2.03
CA ALA A 159 -13.80 -7.43 -2.12
C ALA A 159 -12.66 -6.41 -2.32
N LEU A 160 -12.89 -5.35 -3.11
CA LEU A 160 -11.95 -4.24 -3.26
C LEU A 160 -11.81 -3.44 -1.96
N ALA A 161 -12.93 -3.10 -1.31
CA ALA A 161 -12.94 -2.31 -0.09
C ALA A 161 -12.15 -2.97 1.06
N GLY A 162 -12.21 -4.30 1.15
CA GLY A 162 -11.45 -5.05 2.14
C GLY A 162 -12.01 -4.96 3.57
N GLY A 163 -11.11 -5.06 4.55
CA GLY A 163 -11.48 -5.15 5.97
C GLY A 163 -10.46 -4.48 6.89
N SER A 164 -10.41 -4.92 8.14
CA SER A 164 -9.54 -4.33 9.18
C SER A 164 -8.04 -4.53 8.95
N LEU A 165 -7.66 -5.35 7.96
CA LEU A 165 -6.27 -5.63 7.60
C LEU A 165 -5.86 -4.95 6.29
N GLY A 166 -6.72 -4.12 5.69
CA GLY A 166 -6.48 -3.45 4.42
C GLY A 166 -7.39 -3.93 3.29
N PRO A 167 -7.09 -3.54 2.04
CA PRO A 167 -7.88 -3.88 0.85
C PRO A 167 -7.90 -5.41 0.62
N GLY A 168 -9.08 -5.96 0.31
CA GLY A 168 -9.23 -7.40 0.16
C GLY A 168 -8.59 -7.91 -1.11
N VAL A 169 -8.86 -7.22 -2.22
CA VAL A 169 -8.31 -7.44 -3.55
C VAL A 169 -7.82 -6.11 -4.12
N VAL A 170 -6.59 -6.08 -4.62
CA VAL A 170 -5.98 -4.94 -5.31
C VAL A 170 -5.73 -5.35 -6.76
N PRO A 171 -6.51 -4.87 -7.74
CA PRO A 171 -6.32 -5.19 -9.15
C PRO A 171 -4.89 -4.93 -9.63
N GLY A 172 -4.24 -5.94 -10.19
CA GLY A 172 -2.87 -5.87 -10.66
C GLY A 172 -1.79 -6.03 -9.57
N ASP A 173 -2.19 -6.31 -8.34
CA ASP A 173 -1.25 -6.48 -7.22
C ASP A 173 -1.72 -7.60 -6.27
N ALA A 174 -1.32 -8.84 -6.57
CA ALA A 174 -1.66 -9.97 -5.71
C ALA A 174 -0.90 -9.92 -4.38
N ASP A 175 0.33 -9.39 -4.36
CA ASP A 175 1.11 -9.28 -3.13
C ASP A 175 0.54 -8.21 -2.17
N GLY A 176 -0.07 -7.16 -2.70
CA GLY A 176 -0.81 -6.13 -1.94
C GLY A 176 -2.24 -6.54 -1.53
N SER A 177 -2.74 -7.68 -2.02
CA SER A 177 -4.09 -8.16 -1.71
C SER A 177 -4.15 -8.98 -0.43
N VAL A 178 -4.88 -8.51 0.59
CA VAL A 178 -4.96 -9.17 1.92
C VAL A 178 -5.42 -10.63 1.81
N ILE A 179 -6.33 -10.94 0.87
CA ILE A 179 -6.80 -12.32 0.69
C ILE A 179 -5.67 -13.29 0.30
N VAL A 180 -4.69 -12.82 -0.48
CA VAL A 180 -3.52 -13.60 -0.87
C VAL A 180 -2.56 -13.72 0.31
N GLN A 181 -2.21 -12.60 0.94
CA GLN A 181 -1.29 -12.57 2.08
C GLN A 181 -1.73 -13.51 3.22
N VAL A 182 -3.02 -13.49 3.57
CA VAL A 182 -3.58 -14.34 4.63
C VAL A 182 -3.50 -15.82 4.24
N MET A 183 -3.81 -16.15 2.99
CA MET A 183 -3.73 -17.53 2.50
C MET A 183 -2.27 -17.98 2.38
N GLU A 184 -1.32 -17.12 2.04
CA GLU A 184 0.10 -17.48 2.00
C GLU A 184 0.71 -17.68 3.38
N ALA A 185 0.35 -16.82 4.34
CA ALA A 185 0.78 -16.96 5.73
C ALA A 185 0.31 -18.29 6.35
N GLY A 186 -0.84 -18.80 5.88
CA GLY A 186 -1.40 -20.08 6.29
C GLY A 186 -2.09 -20.04 7.65
N GLY A 187 -2.78 -21.14 7.99
CA GLY A 187 -3.54 -21.25 9.23
C GLY A 187 -4.96 -20.67 9.15
N HIS A 188 -5.40 -20.27 7.95
CA HIS A 188 -6.79 -19.90 7.73
C HIS A 188 -7.71 -21.13 7.86
N PRO A 189 -8.91 -21.03 8.50
CA PRO A 189 -9.80 -22.18 8.69
C PRO A 189 -10.29 -22.83 7.39
N GLN A 190 -10.32 -22.05 6.30
CA GLN A 190 -10.58 -22.49 4.94
C GLN A 190 -9.35 -22.19 4.09
N GLN A 191 -8.26 -22.88 4.40
CA GLN A 191 -6.98 -22.67 3.72
C GLN A 191 -7.07 -23.12 2.26
N LEU A 192 -6.71 -22.24 1.33
CA LEU A 192 -6.64 -22.59 -0.08
C LEU A 192 -5.52 -23.60 -0.36
N SER A 193 -5.74 -24.44 -1.39
CA SER A 193 -4.67 -25.23 -1.96
C SER A 193 -3.64 -24.32 -2.64
N ALA A 194 -2.40 -24.79 -2.79
CA ALA A 194 -1.38 -24.02 -3.51
C ALA A 194 -1.77 -23.72 -4.97
N GLU A 195 -2.54 -24.62 -5.59
CA GLU A 195 -3.05 -24.44 -6.95
C GLU A 195 -4.12 -23.35 -7.01
N ASP A 196 -5.11 -23.40 -6.10
CA ASP A 196 -6.19 -22.40 -6.04
C ASP A 196 -5.65 -21.02 -5.67
N LEU A 197 -4.67 -20.96 -4.76
CA LEU A 197 -4.00 -19.72 -4.39
C LEU A 197 -3.21 -19.14 -5.57
N ALA A 198 -2.49 -19.97 -6.33
CA ALA A 198 -1.81 -19.53 -7.54
C ALA A 198 -2.78 -19.02 -8.61
N ALA A 199 -3.94 -19.66 -8.77
CA ALA A 199 -4.97 -19.22 -9.69
C ALA A 199 -5.59 -17.87 -9.26
N LEU A 200 -5.88 -17.70 -7.96
CA LEU A 200 -6.35 -16.43 -7.40
C LEU A 200 -5.34 -15.31 -7.63
N ARG A 201 -4.06 -15.55 -7.32
CA ARG A 201 -2.97 -14.59 -7.58
C ARG A 201 -2.93 -14.18 -9.05
N ALA A 202 -2.91 -15.16 -9.97
CA ALA A 202 -2.86 -14.88 -11.40
C ALA A 202 -4.07 -14.07 -11.90
N TRP A 203 -5.25 -14.31 -11.36
CA TRP A 203 -6.45 -13.52 -11.69
C TRP A 203 -6.35 -12.08 -11.19
N ILE A 204 -5.82 -11.86 -9.98
CA ILE A 204 -5.60 -10.51 -9.44
C ILE A 204 -4.54 -9.76 -10.26
N GLU A 205 -3.40 -10.40 -10.55
CA GLU A 205 -2.30 -9.84 -11.36
C GLU A 205 -2.76 -9.45 -12.78
N ALA A 206 -3.73 -10.18 -13.34
CA ALA A 206 -4.31 -9.85 -14.64
C ALA A 206 -5.21 -8.60 -14.61
N GLY A 207 -5.36 -7.94 -13.46
CA GLY A 207 -6.21 -6.77 -13.29
C GLY A 207 -7.68 -7.10 -13.10
N VAL A 208 -7.97 -8.25 -12.48
CA VAL A 208 -9.32 -8.77 -12.20
C VAL A 208 -10.26 -8.75 -13.42
N PRO A 209 -9.84 -9.36 -14.55
CA PRO A 209 -10.62 -9.35 -15.77
C PRO A 209 -11.98 -10.01 -15.56
#